data_AF-A0A974S8F8-F1
#
_entry.id   AF-A0A974S8F8-F1
#
_cell.length_a   1.000
_cell.length_b   1.000
_cell.length_c   1.000
_cell.angle_alpha   90.00
_cell.angle_beta   90.00
_cell.angle_gamma   90.00
#
_symmetry.space_group_name_H-M   'P 1'
#
loop_
_entity.id
_entity.type
_entity.pdbx_description
1 polymer ?
#
loop_
_entity_poly.entity_id
_entity_poly.type
_entity_poly.pdbx_seq_one_letter_code
_entity_poly.pdbx_strand_id
1 'polypeptide(L)'
;MAGLTTSQIAGLSTAQVGALTDDQVTVLSTTQLSALGATQMRGLTTAALAALTASQFATFSSTQMSALTANQIKGFTADEINDMTTDQLAGLTAAQMTGLSAAAMEALTPTDVAALTATQIKGLAATSLAAFSSEQLGALSTTQIQGLSVAQIRALTEEQAGALTTEQIAALQTTQVAAISPTAIAGLTPEDIAGLASTQVGALVAAQIEALSGDQVEALTTTQIGGLTALQLKGLTATSVGALSIAQFAALSATQIGSLTSAAIGGLGADQIGALTTTQLDAFKTTEIAGFTDTQIGAMSGAQVASLEASQIGALTATAMKGLSAAEIGALTNTQIGALTATQLSALSAEQLKGFSASQLNSLTTKQVAGLNVTNLAQLSNEQVVALTPSQIAALSATAVGGLTPPRSRP
;
A
#
# COMPACT_ATOMS: atom_id res chain seq x y z
N MET A 1 -5.49 62.16 9.84
CA MET A 1 -6.52 61.12 10.03
C MET A 1 -7.10 61.10 11.44
N ALA A 2 -6.28 61.22 12.50
CA ALA A 2 -6.73 61.17 13.89
C ALA A 2 -7.94 62.07 14.26
N GLY A 3 -8.16 63.21 13.59
CA GLY A 3 -9.27 64.12 13.88
C GLY A 3 -10.64 63.77 13.25
N LEU A 4 -10.74 62.70 12.45
CA LEU A 4 -12.02 62.29 11.83
C LEU A 4 -12.92 61.54 12.82
N THR A 5 -14.23 61.72 12.72
CA THR A 5 -15.18 60.92 13.50
C THR A 5 -15.32 59.50 12.94
N THR A 6 -15.79 58.55 13.74
CA THR A 6 -16.08 57.18 13.27
C THR A 6 -17.07 57.15 12.10
N SER A 7 -18.08 58.01 12.11
CA SER A 7 -19.03 58.14 10.99
C SER A 7 -18.37 58.66 9.71
N GLN A 8 -17.40 59.58 9.83
CA GLN A 8 -16.64 60.06 8.67
C GLN A 8 -15.73 58.97 8.11
N ILE A 9 -15.08 58.18 8.97
CA ILE A 9 -14.26 57.03 8.57
C ILE A 9 -15.12 55.96 7.87
N ALA A 10 -16.27 55.61 8.45
CA ALA A 10 -17.22 54.66 7.86
C ALA A 10 -17.83 55.15 6.52
N GLY A 11 -17.77 56.45 6.25
CA GLY A 11 -18.25 57.07 5.01
C GLY A 11 -17.23 57.11 3.86
N LEU A 12 -15.96 56.75 4.11
CA LEU A 12 -14.93 56.76 3.05
C LEU A 12 -15.21 55.69 1.99
N SER A 13 -15.03 56.02 0.72
CA SER A 13 -15.07 55.02 -0.36
C SER A 13 -13.82 54.14 -0.37
N THR A 14 -13.89 52.96 -1.00
CA THR A 14 -12.74 52.07 -1.19
C THR A 14 -11.54 52.79 -1.84
N ALA A 15 -11.81 53.66 -2.83
CA ALA A 15 -10.76 54.42 -3.51
C ALA A 15 -10.10 55.47 -2.60
N GLN A 16 -10.88 56.11 -1.72
CA GLN A 16 -10.33 57.06 -0.75
C GLN A 16 -9.48 56.35 0.30
N VAL A 17 -9.91 55.18 0.78
CA VAL A 17 -9.12 54.38 1.72
C VAL A 17 -7.81 53.91 1.08
N GLY A 18 -7.85 53.44 -0.17
CA GLY A 18 -6.65 53.00 -0.89
C GLY A 18 -5.68 54.11 -1.28
N ALA A 19 -6.11 55.38 -1.20
CA ALA A 19 -5.25 56.55 -1.41
C ALA A 19 -4.60 57.08 -0.12
N LEU A 20 -4.95 56.52 1.04
CA LEU A 20 -4.31 56.88 2.30
C LEU A 20 -2.84 56.42 2.29
N THR A 21 -1.96 57.25 2.83
CA THR A 21 -0.56 56.86 3.05
C THR A 21 -0.45 55.98 4.30
N ASP A 22 0.63 55.21 4.42
CA ASP A 22 0.87 54.35 5.58
C ASP A 22 0.86 55.19 6.88
N ASP A 23 1.53 56.34 6.89
CA ASP A 23 1.50 57.30 8.01
C ASP A 23 0.09 57.79 8.39
N GLN A 24 -0.82 57.87 7.42
CA GLN A 24 -2.20 58.28 7.68
C GLN A 24 -3.02 57.15 8.31
N VAL A 25 -2.71 55.90 7.97
CA VAL A 25 -3.37 54.72 8.51
C VAL A 25 -2.87 54.43 9.93
N THR A 26 -1.57 54.54 10.19
CA THR A 26 -0.99 54.25 11.51
C THR A 26 -1.39 55.23 12.62
N VAL A 27 -1.85 56.44 12.28
CA VAL A 27 -2.37 57.41 13.26
C VAL A 27 -3.88 57.26 13.54
N LEU A 28 -4.55 56.27 12.93
CA LEU A 28 -5.96 55.97 13.26
C LEU A 28 -6.05 55.34 14.65
N SER A 29 -7.02 55.79 15.45
CA SER A 29 -7.31 55.17 16.74
C SER A 29 -7.97 53.80 16.54
N THR A 30 -7.90 52.94 17.56
CA THR A 30 -8.58 51.65 17.60
C THR A 30 -10.10 51.78 17.37
N THR A 31 -10.72 52.86 17.85
CA THR A 31 -12.14 53.16 17.63
C THR A 31 -12.43 53.59 16.19
N GLN A 32 -11.51 54.27 15.52
CA GLN A 32 -11.65 54.61 14.10
C GLN A 32 -11.49 53.37 13.23
N LEU A 33 -10.52 52.50 13.55
CA LEU A 33 -10.32 51.24 12.84
C LEU A 33 -11.53 50.30 13.00
N SER A 34 -12.11 50.19 14.19
CA SER A 34 -13.33 49.37 14.39
C SER A 34 -14.57 49.91 13.67
N ALA A 35 -14.56 51.19 13.25
CA ALA A 35 -15.63 51.79 12.46
C ALA A 35 -15.51 51.50 10.96
N LEU A 36 -14.40 50.93 10.47
CA LEU A 36 -14.26 50.56 9.06
C LEU A 36 -15.22 49.41 8.72
N GLY A 37 -16.11 49.64 7.75
CA GLY A 37 -16.98 48.61 7.21
C GLY A 37 -16.27 47.78 6.13
N ALA A 38 -16.98 46.76 5.61
CA ALA A 38 -16.42 45.84 4.62
C ALA A 38 -15.90 46.52 3.35
N THR A 39 -16.57 47.59 2.91
CA THR A 39 -16.17 48.39 1.74
C THR A 39 -14.84 49.09 1.96
N GLN A 40 -14.60 49.62 3.16
CA GLN A 40 -13.36 50.29 3.51
C GLN A 40 -12.23 49.28 3.73
N MET A 41 -12.52 48.15 4.38
CA MET A 41 -11.52 47.09 4.60
C MET A 41 -10.90 46.61 3.28
N ARG A 42 -11.69 46.46 2.20
CA ARG A 42 -11.17 46.11 0.87
C ARG A 42 -10.29 47.19 0.22
N GLY A 43 -10.36 48.42 0.71
CA GLY A 43 -9.59 49.55 0.21
C GLY A 43 -8.20 49.66 0.83
N LEU A 44 -7.95 49.03 1.98
CA LEU A 44 -6.63 49.08 2.62
C LEU A 44 -5.57 48.41 1.75
N THR A 45 -4.42 49.06 1.57
CA THR A 45 -3.29 48.46 0.85
C THR A 45 -2.60 47.42 1.74
N THR A 46 -1.81 46.52 1.15
CA THR A 46 -0.99 45.58 1.93
C THR A 46 0.04 46.31 2.79
N ALA A 47 0.61 47.42 2.30
CA ALA A 47 1.54 48.26 3.06
C ALA A 47 0.85 48.92 4.27
N ALA A 48 -0.37 49.44 4.08
CA ALA A 48 -1.14 50.03 5.16
C ALA A 48 -1.51 49.01 6.24
N LEU A 49 -1.83 47.77 5.86
CA LEU A 49 -2.09 46.69 6.81
C LEU A 49 -0.83 46.31 7.59
N ALA A 50 0.32 46.19 6.91
CA ALA A 50 1.59 45.84 7.55
C ALA A 50 2.16 46.95 8.44
N ALA A 51 1.75 48.20 8.24
CA ALA A 51 2.17 49.33 9.07
C ALA A 51 1.40 49.43 10.40
N LEU A 52 0.29 48.70 10.56
CA LEU A 52 -0.51 48.72 11.79
C LEU A 52 0.28 48.17 12.98
N THR A 53 0.09 48.78 14.15
CA THR A 53 0.60 48.22 15.40
C THR A 53 -0.20 46.99 15.83
N ALA A 54 0.40 46.10 16.62
CA ALA A 54 -0.29 44.93 17.21
C ALA A 54 -1.62 45.30 17.88
N SER A 55 -1.64 46.39 18.66
CA SER A 55 -2.87 46.87 19.33
C SER A 55 -3.95 47.38 18.36
N GLN A 56 -3.55 47.95 17.21
CA GLN A 56 -4.49 48.36 16.18
C GLN A 56 -5.03 47.14 15.42
N PHE A 57 -4.14 46.23 15.05
CA PHE A 57 -4.49 45.02 14.32
C PHE A 57 -5.44 44.11 15.13
N ALA A 58 -5.18 43.93 16.42
CA ALA A 58 -6.05 43.16 17.33
C ALA A 58 -7.48 43.72 17.49
N THR A 59 -7.77 44.93 17.00
CA THR A 59 -9.11 45.53 17.08
C THR A 59 -10.05 45.11 15.96
N PHE A 60 -9.53 44.47 14.91
CA PHE A 60 -10.36 44.01 13.80
C PHE A 60 -11.31 42.91 14.25
N SER A 61 -12.60 43.13 14.01
CA SER A 61 -13.65 42.13 14.23
C SER A 61 -13.61 41.04 13.17
N SER A 62 -14.26 39.90 13.41
CA SER A 62 -14.44 38.82 12.42
C SER A 62 -15.14 39.30 11.13
N THR A 63 -16.06 40.27 11.23
CA THR A 63 -16.70 40.91 10.06
C THR A 63 -15.70 41.72 9.22
N GLN A 64 -14.74 42.38 9.87
CA GLN A 64 -13.70 43.11 9.16
C GLN A 64 -12.66 42.17 8.57
N MET A 65 -12.28 41.12 9.32
CA MET A 65 -11.39 40.06 8.82
C MET A 65 -11.97 39.41 7.58
N SER A 66 -13.23 38.97 7.60
CA SER A 66 -13.92 38.36 6.44
C SER A 66 -14.11 39.30 5.24
N ALA A 67 -13.96 40.62 5.43
CA ALA A 67 -14.06 41.59 4.34
C ALA A 67 -12.75 41.78 3.56
N LEU A 68 -11.60 41.42 4.14
CA LEU A 68 -10.30 41.49 3.46
C LEU A 68 -10.28 40.61 2.20
N THR A 69 -9.46 40.97 1.23
CA THR A 69 -9.25 40.20 0.01
C THR A 69 -8.13 39.19 0.20
N ALA A 70 -8.10 38.11 -0.59
CA ALA A 70 -7.00 37.14 -0.56
C ALA A 70 -5.62 37.79 -0.83
N ASN A 71 -5.58 38.84 -1.66
CA ASN A 71 -4.35 39.61 -1.92
C ASN A 71 -3.87 40.40 -0.69
N GLN A 72 -4.80 40.92 0.12
CA GLN A 72 -4.46 41.59 1.38
C GLN A 72 -3.90 40.59 2.39
N ILE A 73 -4.55 39.41 2.52
CA ILE A 73 -4.09 38.32 3.40
C ILE A 73 -2.72 37.79 2.97
N LYS A 74 -2.44 37.72 1.67
CA LYS A 74 -1.12 37.34 1.14
C LYS A 74 0.01 38.27 1.56
N GLY A 75 -0.32 39.52 1.88
CA GLY A 75 0.63 40.51 2.37
C GLY A 75 0.99 40.35 3.85
N PHE A 76 0.28 39.51 4.62
CA PHE A 76 0.61 39.28 6.03
C PHE A 76 1.93 38.54 6.17
N THR A 77 2.76 39.03 7.07
CA THR A 77 4.01 38.40 7.50
C THR A 77 3.75 37.47 8.69
N ALA A 78 4.80 36.78 9.15
CA ALA A 78 4.71 35.94 10.34
C ALA A 78 4.30 36.73 11.60
N ASP A 79 4.71 38.00 11.69
CA ASP A 79 4.43 38.84 12.86
C ASP A 79 2.94 39.21 12.92
N GLU A 80 2.30 39.62 11.82
CA GLU A 80 0.86 39.90 11.84
C GLU A 80 0.02 38.65 12.09
N ILE A 81 0.47 37.47 11.65
CA ILE A 81 -0.21 36.20 11.95
C ILE A 81 -0.11 35.88 13.45
N ASN A 82 1.06 36.07 14.06
CA ASN A 82 1.27 35.86 15.50
C ASN A 82 0.49 36.87 16.37
N ASP A 83 0.23 38.07 15.85
CA ASP A 83 -0.60 39.08 16.50
C ASP A 83 -2.12 38.84 16.34
N MET A 84 -2.54 37.86 15.52
CA MET A 84 -3.95 37.52 15.37
C MET A 84 -4.52 36.88 16.64
N THR A 85 -5.73 37.30 17.00
CA THR A 85 -6.54 36.58 17.99
C THR A 85 -7.22 35.37 17.34
N THR A 86 -7.62 34.39 18.16
CA THR A 86 -8.39 33.22 17.69
C THR A 86 -9.72 33.61 17.04
N ASP A 87 -10.36 34.68 17.50
CA ASP A 87 -11.62 35.19 16.92
C ASP A 87 -11.40 35.79 15.53
N GLN A 88 -10.26 36.46 15.32
CA GLN A 88 -9.87 36.98 14.01
C GLN A 88 -9.53 35.84 13.05
N LEU A 89 -8.81 34.82 13.52
CA LEU A 89 -8.49 33.64 12.75
C LEU A 89 -9.77 32.88 12.36
N ALA A 90 -10.70 32.67 13.30
CA ALA A 90 -12.02 32.09 13.04
C ALA A 90 -12.89 32.94 12.09
N GLY A 91 -12.65 34.24 12.01
CA GLY A 91 -13.31 35.17 11.10
C GLY A 91 -12.84 35.08 9.64
N LEU A 92 -11.71 34.40 9.35
CA LEU A 92 -11.25 34.22 7.98
C LEU A 92 -12.16 33.27 7.20
N THR A 93 -12.37 33.58 5.92
CA THR A 93 -13.16 32.75 4.99
C THR A 93 -12.27 31.78 4.24
N ALA A 94 -12.85 30.68 3.72
CA ALA A 94 -12.12 29.72 2.88
C ALA A 94 -11.43 30.38 1.68
N ALA A 95 -12.04 31.41 1.08
CA ALA A 95 -11.44 32.14 -0.04
C ALA A 95 -10.17 32.91 0.38
N GLN A 96 -10.14 33.45 1.59
CA GLN A 96 -8.99 34.15 2.14
C GLN A 96 -7.83 33.21 2.49
N MET A 97 -8.13 31.98 2.90
CA MET A 97 -7.12 30.97 3.21
C MET A 97 -6.21 30.66 2.00
N THR A 98 -6.71 30.77 0.77
CA THR A 98 -5.90 30.63 -0.46
C THR A 98 -4.80 31.71 -0.60
N GLY A 99 -4.95 32.83 0.11
CA GLY A 99 -4.01 33.93 0.09
C GLY A 99 -2.82 33.75 1.05
N LEU A 100 -2.92 32.88 2.05
CA LEU A 100 -1.85 32.70 3.04
C LEU A 100 -0.54 32.24 2.38
N SER A 101 0.55 32.93 2.71
CA SER A 101 1.90 32.58 2.25
C SER A 101 2.45 31.38 3.03
N ALA A 102 3.49 30.73 2.50
CA ALA A 102 4.16 29.64 3.23
C ALA A 102 4.68 30.09 4.60
N ALA A 103 5.34 31.26 4.66
CA ALA A 103 5.81 31.84 5.91
C ALA A 103 4.68 32.16 6.90
N ALA A 104 3.52 32.62 6.41
CA ALA A 104 2.35 32.84 7.25
C ALA A 104 1.78 31.53 7.81
N MET A 105 1.83 30.44 7.05
CA MET A 105 1.39 29.13 7.51
C MET A 105 2.38 28.52 8.51
N GLU A 106 3.69 28.66 8.29
CA GLU A 106 4.74 28.23 9.23
C GLU A 106 4.65 28.99 10.57
N ALA A 107 4.17 30.24 10.56
CA ALA A 107 4.00 31.05 11.77
C ALA A 107 2.84 30.60 12.67
N LEU A 108 1.82 29.92 12.14
CA LEU A 108 0.68 29.46 12.94
C LEU A 108 1.15 28.51 14.04
N THR A 109 0.68 28.68 15.26
CA THR A 109 0.96 27.69 16.31
C THR A 109 0.07 26.45 16.15
N PRO A 110 0.44 25.30 16.74
CA PRO A 110 -0.47 24.15 16.83
C PRO A 110 -1.86 24.50 17.39
N THR A 111 -1.93 25.43 18.34
CA THR A 111 -3.21 25.92 18.90
C THR A 111 -4.05 26.68 17.86
N ASP A 112 -3.41 27.50 17.04
CA ASP A 112 -4.08 28.24 15.97
C ASP A 112 -4.62 27.28 14.91
N VAL A 113 -3.83 26.29 14.52
CA VAL A 113 -4.24 25.24 13.59
C VAL A 113 -5.43 24.45 14.14
N ALA A 114 -5.41 24.07 15.43
CA ALA A 114 -6.53 23.39 16.07
C ALA A 114 -7.81 24.25 16.15
N ALA A 115 -7.67 25.58 16.20
CA ALA A 115 -8.80 26.51 16.23
C ALA A 115 -9.44 26.76 14.85
N LEU A 116 -8.75 26.44 13.75
CA LEU A 116 -9.31 26.58 12.40
C LEU A 116 -10.51 25.65 12.18
N THR A 117 -11.49 26.10 11.41
CA THR A 117 -12.61 25.26 11.00
C THR A 117 -12.23 24.33 9.84
N ALA A 118 -12.92 23.21 9.71
CA ALA A 118 -12.77 22.32 8.54
C ALA A 118 -12.98 23.05 7.20
N THR A 119 -13.87 24.05 7.17
CA THR A 119 -14.12 24.89 5.99
C THR A 119 -12.91 25.76 5.63
N GLN A 120 -12.23 26.34 6.63
CA GLN A 120 -11.00 27.12 6.42
C GLN A 120 -9.84 26.23 5.97
N ILE A 121 -9.65 25.08 6.62
CA ILE A 121 -8.64 24.09 6.23
C ILE A 121 -8.86 23.64 4.77
N LYS A 122 -10.09 23.34 4.36
CA LYS A 122 -10.44 23.03 2.97
C LYS A 122 -10.16 24.16 1.97
N GLY A 123 -10.15 25.40 2.44
CA GLY A 123 -9.86 26.60 1.65
C GLY A 123 -8.37 26.83 1.37
N LEU A 124 -7.46 26.13 2.07
CA LEU A 124 -6.03 26.19 1.78
C LEU A 124 -5.73 25.63 0.37
N ALA A 125 -4.70 26.15 -0.28
CA ALA A 125 -4.25 25.58 -1.55
C ALA A 125 -3.73 24.14 -1.33
N ALA A 126 -3.80 23.29 -2.35
CA ALA A 126 -3.37 21.89 -2.20
C ALA A 126 -1.91 21.76 -1.72
N THR A 127 -1.03 22.62 -2.23
CA THR A 127 0.39 22.66 -1.86
C THR A 127 0.67 23.34 -0.52
N SER A 128 -0.32 23.98 0.10
CA SER A 128 -0.14 24.73 1.34
C SER A 128 0.16 23.84 2.54
N LEU A 129 -0.35 22.60 2.56
CA LEU A 129 -0.02 21.63 3.61
C LEU A 129 1.46 21.28 3.63
N ALA A 130 2.20 21.56 2.54
CA ALA A 130 3.61 21.30 2.50
C ALA A 130 4.45 22.27 3.36
N ALA A 131 3.86 23.40 3.76
CA ALA A 131 4.48 24.36 4.67
C ALA A 131 4.17 24.05 6.15
N PHE A 132 3.36 23.01 6.44
CA PHE A 132 3.03 22.68 7.82
C PHE A 132 4.16 21.86 8.45
N SER A 133 4.50 22.16 9.70
CA SER A 133 5.36 21.33 10.54
C SER A 133 4.63 20.06 10.99
N SER A 134 5.38 19.09 11.51
CA SER A 134 4.81 17.89 12.12
C SER A 134 3.89 18.19 13.30
N GLU A 135 4.23 19.18 14.13
CA GLU A 135 3.39 19.59 15.26
C GLU A 135 2.08 20.23 14.80
N GLN A 136 2.12 21.02 13.73
CA GLN A 136 0.92 21.63 13.15
C GLN A 136 0.01 20.58 12.52
N LEU A 137 0.57 19.59 11.79
CA LEU A 137 -0.20 18.48 11.25
C LEU A 137 -0.82 17.62 12.36
N GLY A 138 -0.05 17.28 13.39
CA GLY A 138 -0.54 16.53 14.55
C GLY A 138 -1.62 17.27 15.36
N ALA A 139 -1.69 18.60 15.25
CA ALA A 139 -2.72 19.41 15.91
C ALA A 139 -4.07 19.43 15.16
N LEU A 140 -4.14 18.95 13.92
CA LEU A 140 -5.39 18.87 13.19
C LEU A 140 -6.35 17.89 13.88
N SER A 141 -7.57 18.33 14.17
CA SER A 141 -8.65 17.45 14.61
C SER A 141 -9.09 16.50 13.49
N THR A 142 -9.67 15.36 13.87
CA THR A 142 -10.27 14.40 12.92
C THR A 142 -11.37 15.04 12.05
N THR A 143 -12.10 16.03 12.57
CA THR A 143 -13.09 16.81 11.80
C THR A 143 -12.42 17.66 10.72
N GLN A 144 -11.28 18.27 11.00
CA GLN A 144 -10.52 19.03 10.00
C GLN A 144 -9.91 18.10 8.95
N ILE A 145 -9.38 16.94 9.36
CA ILE A 145 -8.86 15.90 8.46
C ILE A 145 -9.96 15.42 7.51
N GLN A 146 -11.16 15.12 8.00
CA GLN A 146 -12.32 14.77 7.16
C GLN A 146 -12.74 15.91 6.22
N GLY A 147 -12.45 17.17 6.58
CA GLY A 147 -12.71 18.36 5.75
C GLY A 147 -11.74 18.55 4.58
N LEU A 148 -10.55 17.92 4.62
CA LEU A 148 -9.55 18.05 3.57
C LEU A 148 -10.09 17.62 2.21
N SER A 149 -9.79 18.40 1.18
CA SER A 149 -10.12 18.04 -0.19
C SER A 149 -9.23 16.91 -0.70
N VAL A 150 -9.72 16.16 -1.69
CA VAL A 150 -8.94 15.15 -2.43
C VAL A 150 -7.64 15.73 -3.00
N ALA A 151 -7.65 16.99 -3.47
CA ALA A 151 -6.46 17.64 -4.00
C ALA A 151 -5.40 17.90 -2.90
N GLN A 152 -5.83 18.27 -1.70
CA GLN A 152 -4.94 18.46 -0.55
C GLN A 152 -4.33 17.13 -0.09
N ILE A 153 -5.14 16.08 0.03
CA ILE A 153 -4.65 14.73 0.40
C ILE A 153 -3.66 14.20 -0.64
N ARG A 154 -3.95 14.38 -1.93
CA ARG A 154 -3.05 13.95 -3.01
C ARG A 154 -1.72 14.71 -3.03
N ALA A 155 -1.69 15.93 -2.50
CA ALA A 155 -0.49 16.76 -2.44
C ALA A 155 0.39 16.48 -1.20
N LEU A 156 -0.06 15.64 -0.27
CA LEU A 156 0.76 15.21 0.86
C LEU A 156 2.03 14.52 0.36
N THR A 157 3.16 14.91 0.94
CA THR A 157 4.43 14.21 0.80
C THR A 157 4.50 13.01 1.73
N GLU A 158 5.54 12.19 1.57
CA GLU A 158 5.88 11.09 2.48
C GLU A 158 6.03 11.57 3.94
N GLU A 159 6.82 12.63 4.14
CA GLU A 159 7.08 13.19 5.48
C GLU A 159 5.81 13.74 6.14
N GLN A 160 4.95 14.43 5.39
CA GLN A 160 3.68 14.93 5.93
C GLN A 160 2.69 13.82 6.25
N ALA A 161 2.64 12.76 5.43
CA ALA A 161 1.78 11.62 5.69
C ALA A 161 2.22 10.89 6.97
N GLY A 162 3.53 10.72 7.18
CA GLY A 162 4.09 10.13 8.40
C GLY A 162 4.00 11.02 9.65
N ALA A 163 3.73 12.30 9.50
CA ALA A 163 3.52 13.22 10.61
C ALA A 163 2.06 13.23 11.13
N LEU A 164 1.11 12.64 10.40
CA LEU A 164 -0.26 12.47 10.87
C LEU A 164 -0.33 11.41 11.97
N THR A 165 -1.24 11.57 12.92
CA THR A 165 -1.49 10.55 13.94
C THR A 165 -2.34 9.42 13.39
N THR A 166 -2.27 8.24 14.02
CA THR A 166 -3.09 7.09 13.65
C THR A 166 -4.59 7.40 13.73
N GLU A 167 -5.05 8.19 14.70
CA GLU A 167 -6.46 8.62 14.78
C GLU A 167 -6.86 9.54 13.62
N GLN A 168 -5.95 10.40 13.15
CA GLN A 168 -6.17 11.25 11.99
C GLN A 168 -6.27 10.41 10.70
N ILE A 169 -5.36 9.45 10.51
CA ILE A 169 -5.39 8.52 9.37
C ILE A 169 -6.68 7.69 9.38
N ALA A 170 -7.05 7.13 10.53
CA ALA A 170 -8.28 6.35 10.69
C ALA A 170 -9.56 7.19 10.45
N ALA A 171 -9.49 8.52 10.63
CA ALA A 171 -10.61 9.42 10.36
C ALA A 171 -10.82 9.75 8.87
N LEU A 172 -9.88 9.41 7.98
CA LEU A 172 -9.99 9.73 6.55
C LEU A 172 -11.22 9.06 5.91
N GLN A 173 -11.93 9.80 5.06
CA GLN A 173 -13.01 9.24 4.25
C GLN A 173 -12.45 8.35 3.13
N THR A 174 -13.24 7.39 2.65
CA THR A 174 -12.82 6.48 1.57
C THR A 174 -12.37 7.20 0.29
N THR A 175 -13.00 8.34 -0.04
CA THR A 175 -12.60 9.19 -1.16
C THR A 175 -11.25 9.89 -0.94
N GLN A 176 -10.91 10.19 0.32
CA GLN A 176 -9.61 10.74 0.69
C GLN A 176 -8.55 9.64 0.68
N VAL A 177 -8.85 8.45 1.22
CA VAL A 177 -7.95 7.28 1.18
C VAL A 177 -7.58 6.91 -0.26
N ALA A 178 -8.55 6.88 -1.18
CA ALA A 178 -8.30 6.63 -2.61
C ALA A 178 -7.45 7.73 -3.28
N ALA A 179 -7.27 8.89 -2.64
CA ALA A 179 -6.51 10.03 -3.14
C ALA A 179 -5.06 10.09 -2.62
N ILE A 180 -4.72 9.31 -1.58
CA ILE A 180 -3.37 9.28 -1.01
C ILE A 180 -2.38 8.88 -2.11
N SER A 181 -1.33 9.65 -2.31
CA SER A 181 -0.34 9.31 -3.34
C SER A 181 0.44 8.04 -2.94
N PRO A 182 0.89 7.20 -3.89
CA PRO A 182 1.79 6.09 -3.59
C PRO A 182 3.03 6.51 -2.78
N THR A 183 3.56 7.71 -3.02
CA THR A 183 4.67 8.28 -2.24
C THR A 183 4.29 8.61 -0.80
N ALA A 184 3.07 9.09 -0.55
CA ALA A 184 2.59 9.34 0.81
C ALA A 184 2.35 8.03 1.59
N ILE A 185 1.96 6.94 0.92
CA ILE A 185 1.80 5.62 1.55
C ILE A 185 3.11 5.14 2.19
N ALA A 186 4.26 5.41 1.56
CA ALA A 186 5.57 5.01 2.11
C ALA A 186 5.89 5.65 3.47
N GLY A 187 5.30 6.81 3.77
CA GLY A 187 5.50 7.52 5.04
C GLY A 187 4.63 7.01 6.19
N LEU A 188 3.59 6.22 5.90
CA LEU A 188 2.69 5.70 6.92
C LEU A 188 3.36 4.57 7.72
N THR A 189 3.06 4.48 9.01
CA THR A 189 3.55 3.38 9.84
C THR A 189 2.72 2.10 9.63
N PRO A 190 3.26 0.91 9.97
CA PRO A 190 2.45 -0.31 10.00
C PRO A 190 1.20 -0.18 10.90
N GLU A 191 1.29 0.54 12.01
CA GLU A 191 0.18 0.83 12.91
C GLU A 191 -0.92 1.67 12.24
N ASP A 192 -0.55 2.65 11.41
CA ASP A 192 -1.51 3.45 10.64
C ASP A 192 -2.29 2.59 9.64
N ILE A 193 -1.59 1.67 8.96
CA ILE A 193 -2.19 0.73 8.01
C ILE A 193 -3.12 -0.27 8.73
N ALA A 194 -2.70 -0.80 9.88
CA ALA A 194 -3.53 -1.67 10.71
C ALA A 194 -4.77 -0.94 11.25
N GLY A 195 -4.66 0.37 11.53
CA GLY A 195 -5.73 1.22 12.04
C GLY A 195 -6.85 1.53 11.04
N LEU A 196 -6.63 1.31 9.74
CA LEU A 196 -7.65 1.54 8.71
C LEU A 196 -8.83 0.55 8.84
N ALA A 197 -10.05 1.05 8.75
CA ALA A 197 -11.23 0.19 8.60
C ALA A 197 -11.19 -0.58 7.27
N SER A 198 -11.83 -1.75 7.22
CA SER A 198 -11.92 -2.55 5.98
C SER A 198 -12.54 -1.80 4.79
N THR A 199 -13.44 -0.83 5.05
CA THR A 199 -14.00 0.05 4.00
C THR A 199 -12.97 1.02 3.45
N GLN A 200 -12.02 1.49 4.26
CA GLN A 200 -10.91 2.34 3.82
C GLN A 200 -9.89 1.53 3.05
N VAL A 201 -9.51 0.33 3.53
CA VAL A 201 -8.65 -0.59 2.76
C VAL A 201 -9.29 -0.96 1.42
N GLY A 202 -10.61 -1.21 1.40
CA GLY A 202 -11.37 -1.45 0.17
C GLY A 202 -11.41 -0.26 -0.80
N ALA A 203 -11.09 0.96 -0.35
CA ALA A 203 -11.01 2.15 -1.20
C ALA A 203 -9.62 2.35 -1.83
N LEU A 204 -8.59 1.64 -1.36
CA LEU A 204 -7.25 1.71 -1.94
C LEU A 204 -7.26 1.22 -3.39
N VAL A 205 -6.47 1.86 -4.25
CA VAL A 205 -6.24 1.42 -5.63
C VAL A 205 -4.98 0.58 -5.74
N ALA A 206 -4.85 -0.20 -6.82
CA ALA A 206 -3.73 -1.13 -7.01
C ALA A 206 -2.35 -0.45 -6.86
N ALA A 207 -2.17 0.77 -7.38
CA ALA A 207 -0.91 1.52 -7.26
C ALA A 207 -0.57 1.94 -5.82
N GLN A 208 -1.56 2.08 -4.93
CA GLN A 208 -1.31 2.35 -3.51
C GLN A 208 -0.93 1.06 -2.78
N ILE A 209 -1.57 -0.07 -3.13
CA ILE A 209 -1.20 -1.40 -2.59
C ILE A 209 0.22 -1.78 -3.00
N GLU A 210 0.62 -1.48 -4.24
CA GLU A 210 1.98 -1.70 -4.74
C GLU A 210 3.05 -0.90 -3.98
N ALA A 211 2.68 0.27 -3.46
CA ALA A 211 3.58 1.13 -2.71
C ALA A 211 3.72 0.75 -1.23
N LEU A 212 2.92 -0.19 -0.72
CA LEU A 212 3.08 -0.69 0.64
C LEU A 212 4.38 -1.49 0.77
N SER A 213 5.15 -1.17 1.81
CA SER A 213 6.29 -1.99 2.25
C SER A 213 5.86 -3.36 2.76
N GLY A 214 6.82 -4.28 2.92
CA GLY A 214 6.57 -5.60 3.51
C GLY A 214 5.94 -5.50 4.91
N ASP A 215 6.51 -4.66 5.78
CA ASP A 215 6.05 -4.47 7.17
C ASP A 215 4.62 -3.89 7.23
N GLN A 216 4.30 -2.95 6.34
CA GLN A 216 2.93 -2.42 6.23
C GLN A 216 1.92 -3.47 5.75
N VAL A 217 2.33 -4.35 4.84
CA VAL A 217 1.48 -5.48 4.38
C VAL A 217 1.30 -6.50 5.49
N GLU A 218 2.36 -6.83 6.23
CA GLU A 218 2.31 -7.72 7.40
C GLU A 218 1.45 -7.15 8.54
N ALA A 219 1.28 -5.83 8.64
CA ALA A 219 0.40 -5.23 9.64
C ALA A 219 -1.11 -5.29 9.30
N LEU A 220 -1.48 -5.57 8.04
CA LEU A 220 -2.90 -5.71 7.66
C LEU A 220 -3.55 -6.89 8.37
N THR A 221 -4.69 -6.68 9.00
CA THR A 221 -5.48 -7.77 9.62
C THR A 221 -5.97 -8.78 8.58
N THR A 222 -6.25 -10.01 9.03
CA THR A 222 -6.83 -11.07 8.17
C THR A 222 -8.17 -10.65 7.54
N THR A 223 -8.97 -9.84 8.25
CA THR A 223 -10.22 -9.27 7.73
C THR A 223 -9.96 -8.26 6.60
N GLN A 224 -8.96 -7.39 6.74
CA GLN A 224 -8.58 -6.45 5.69
C GLN A 224 -8.06 -7.19 4.46
N ILE A 225 -7.16 -8.17 4.63
CA ILE A 225 -6.62 -9.00 3.53
C ILE A 225 -7.73 -9.80 2.84
N GLY A 226 -8.59 -10.48 3.60
CA GLY A 226 -9.71 -11.24 3.05
C GLY A 226 -10.75 -10.36 2.32
N GLY A 227 -10.79 -9.06 2.62
CA GLY A 227 -11.64 -8.08 1.95
C GLY A 227 -11.08 -7.50 0.64
N LEU A 228 -9.82 -7.78 0.29
CA LEU A 228 -9.20 -7.23 -0.93
C LEU A 228 -9.86 -7.74 -2.20
N THR A 229 -10.07 -6.84 -3.15
CA THR A 229 -10.64 -7.18 -4.47
C THR A 229 -9.58 -7.75 -5.41
N ALA A 230 -10.02 -8.46 -6.45
CA ALA A 230 -9.12 -8.97 -7.51
C ALA A 230 -8.30 -7.86 -8.19
N LEU A 231 -8.82 -6.62 -8.28
CA LEU A 231 -8.07 -5.50 -8.85
C LEU A 231 -6.98 -5.00 -7.90
N GLN A 232 -7.26 -4.94 -6.60
CA GLN A 232 -6.28 -4.53 -5.59
C GLN A 232 -5.16 -5.57 -5.44
N LEU A 233 -5.48 -6.86 -5.51
CA LEU A 233 -4.50 -7.94 -5.44
C LEU A 233 -3.48 -7.92 -6.58
N LYS A 234 -3.80 -7.28 -7.72
CA LYS A 234 -2.83 -7.05 -8.80
C LYS A 234 -1.74 -6.05 -8.44
N GLY A 235 -1.96 -5.22 -7.41
CA GLY A 235 -0.97 -4.32 -6.86
C GLY A 235 0.04 -5.02 -5.93
N LEU A 236 -0.26 -6.23 -5.44
CA LEU A 236 0.70 -6.93 -4.58
C LEU A 236 1.94 -7.34 -5.37
N THR A 237 3.11 -7.06 -4.79
CA THR A 237 4.41 -7.45 -5.33
C THR A 237 4.84 -8.82 -4.77
N ALA A 238 5.93 -9.38 -5.31
CA ALA A 238 6.55 -10.59 -4.73
C ALA A 238 6.95 -10.36 -3.27
N THR A 239 7.53 -9.20 -2.95
CA THR A 239 7.92 -8.84 -1.58
C THR A 239 6.71 -8.74 -0.66
N SER A 240 5.64 -8.08 -1.11
CA SER A 240 4.39 -7.95 -0.34
C SER A 240 3.76 -9.31 -0.05
N VAL A 241 3.68 -10.20 -1.05
CA VAL A 241 3.12 -11.55 -0.87
C VAL A 241 4.01 -12.39 0.07
N GLY A 242 5.33 -12.30 -0.06
CA GLY A 242 6.27 -13.00 0.82
C GLY A 242 6.20 -12.55 2.28
N ALA A 243 5.84 -11.28 2.52
CA ALA A 243 5.67 -10.71 3.85
C ALA A 243 4.35 -11.11 4.54
N LEU A 244 3.37 -11.65 3.81
CA LEU A 244 2.11 -12.09 4.41
C LEU A 244 2.37 -13.24 5.39
N SER A 245 1.90 -13.10 6.62
CA SER A 245 1.82 -14.20 7.57
C SER A 245 0.95 -15.33 7.04
N ILE A 246 1.14 -16.54 7.57
CA ILE A 246 0.35 -17.73 7.22
C ILE A 246 -1.15 -17.48 7.43
N ALA A 247 -1.54 -16.78 8.50
CA ALA A 247 -2.94 -16.49 8.80
C ALA A 247 -3.56 -15.49 7.80
N GLN A 248 -2.81 -14.47 7.38
CA GLN A 248 -3.26 -13.52 6.36
C GLN A 248 -3.39 -14.19 5.00
N PHE A 249 -2.40 -14.99 4.61
CA PHE A 249 -2.44 -15.70 3.34
C PHE A 249 -3.59 -16.73 3.30
N ALA A 250 -3.82 -17.44 4.40
CA ALA A 250 -4.95 -18.36 4.54
C ALA A 250 -6.33 -17.67 4.51
N ALA A 251 -6.40 -16.37 4.81
CA ALA A 251 -7.64 -15.59 4.72
C ALA A 251 -8.05 -15.27 3.26
N LEU A 252 -7.15 -15.43 2.29
CA LEU A 252 -7.47 -15.27 0.88
C LEU A 252 -8.28 -16.47 0.37
N SER A 253 -9.39 -16.19 -0.31
CA SER A 253 -10.15 -17.20 -1.04
C SER A 253 -9.38 -17.70 -2.27
N ALA A 254 -9.77 -18.88 -2.78
CA ALA A 254 -9.22 -19.43 -4.02
C ALA A 254 -9.35 -18.44 -5.20
N THR A 255 -10.48 -17.72 -5.32
CA THR A 255 -10.68 -16.70 -6.36
C THR A 255 -9.70 -15.53 -6.25
N GLN A 256 -9.40 -15.10 -5.02
CA GLN A 256 -8.41 -14.05 -4.77
C GLN A 256 -7.00 -14.52 -5.11
N ILE A 257 -6.62 -15.74 -4.72
CA ILE A 257 -5.33 -16.33 -5.07
C ILE A 257 -5.17 -16.44 -6.59
N GLY A 258 -6.19 -16.92 -7.31
CA GLY A 258 -6.16 -16.99 -8.78
C GLY A 258 -6.13 -15.62 -9.48
N SER A 259 -6.34 -14.52 -8.74
CA SER A 259 -6.25 -13.14 -9.24
C SER A 259 -4.88 -12.51 -9.04
N LEU A 260 -3.98 -13.14 -8.27
CA LEU A 260 -2.60 -12.69 -8.09
C LEU A 260 -1.84 -12.73 -9.43
N THR A 261 -0.85 -11.86 -9.55
CA THR A 261 0.04 -11.88 -10.72
C THR A 261 1.07 -13.01 -10.57
N SER A 262 1.59 -13.55 -11.67
CA SER A 262 2.65 -14.56 -11.61
C SER A 262 3.92 -14.05 -10.93
N ALA A 263 4.19 -12.74 -11.01
CA ALA A 263 5.29 -12.11 -10.28
C ALA A 263 5.05 -12.13 -8.76
N ALA A 264 3.84 -11.80 -8.31
CA ALA A 264 3.46 -11.85 -6.90
C ALA A 264 3.53 -13.29 -6.35
N ILE A 265 3.04 -14.26 -7.11
CA ILE A 265 3.10 -15.70 -6.79
C ILE A 265 4.54 -16.17 -6.59
N GLY A 266 5.50 -15.66 -7.37
CA GLY A 266 6.92 -15.98 -7.20
C GLY A 266 7.49 -15.58 -5.83
N GLY A 267 6.83 -14.68 -5.11
CA GLY A 267 7.21 -14.26 -3.76
C GLY A 267 6.75 -15.18 -2.63
N LEU A 268 5.95 -16.22 -2.91
CA LEU A 268 5.48 -17.15 -1.88
C LEU A 268 6.66 -17.91 -1.25
N GLY A 269 6.76 -17.89 0.06
CA GLY A 269 7.68 -18.74 0.82
C GLY A 269 7.18 -20.17 0.93
N ALA A 270 8.08 -21.06 1.36
CA ALA A 270 7.78 -22.48 1.58
C ALA A 270 6.62 -22.70 2.55
N ASP A 271 6.61 -21.97 3.68
CA ASP A 271 5.59 -22.12 4.70
C ASP A 271 4.20 -21.69 4.19
N GLN A 272 4.10 -20.61 3.40
CA GLN A 272 2.84 -20.22 2.78
C GLN A 272 2.32 -21.29 1.81
N ILE A 273 3.20 -21.92 1.02
CA ILE A 273 2.84 -23.02 0.12
C ILE A 273 2.37 -24.24 0.92
N GLY A 274 3.10 -24.64 1.95
CA GLY A 274 2.73 -25.78 2.80
C GLY A 274 1.39 -25.58 3.53
N ALA A 275 1.01 -24.33 3.80
CA ALA A 275 -0.25 -23.98 4.44
C ALA A 275 -1.47 -23.90 3.49
N LEU A 276 -1.27 -23.96 2.16
CA LEU A 276 -2.37 -23.91 1.19
C LEU A 276 -3.33 -25.07 1.36
N THR A 277 -4.64 -24.79 1.37
CA THR A 277 -5.63 -25.85 1.17
C THR A 277 -5.59 -26.35 -0.28
N THR A 278 -6.07 -27.58 -0.53
CA THR A 278 -6.19 -28.10 -1.90
C THR A 278 -7.08 -27.20 -2.77
N THR A 279 -8.16 -26.66 -2.22
CA THR A 279 -9.05 -25.72 -2.93
C THR A 279 -8.35 -24.42 -3.33
N GLN A 280 -7.44 -23.91 -2.50
CA GLN A 280 -6.65 -22.73 -2.85
C GLN A 280 -5.56 -23.06 -3.87
N LEU A 281 -4.96 -24.25 -3.77
CA LEU A 281 -3.96 -24.74 -4.73
C LEU A 281 -4.56 -24.92 -6.14
N ASP A 282 -5.83 -25.33 -6.24
CA ASP A 282 -6.56 -25.47 -7.51
C ASP A 282 -6.74 -24.12 -8.25
N ALA A 283 -6.55 -22.99 -7.57
CA ALA A 283 -6.61 -21.67 -8.20
C ALA A 283 -5.37 -21.32 -9.04
N PHE A 284 -4.26 -22.03 -8.85
CA PHE A 284 -3.01 -21.77 -9.58
C PHE A 284 -3.04 -22.39 -10.97
N LYS A 285 -2.63 -21.61 -11.97
CA LYS A 285 -2.47 -22.08 -13.34
C LYS A 285 -1.24 -22.98 -13.47
N THR A 286 -1.23 -23.84 -14.49
CA THR A 286 -0.08 -24.68 -14.85
C THR A 286 1.23 -23.89 -14.95
N THR A 287 1.20 -22.69 -15.53
CA THR A 287 2.39 -21.83 -15.67
C THR A 287 2.90 -21.27 -14.34
N GLU A 288 2.02 -21.07 -13.37
CA GLU A 288 2.37 -20.56 -12.05
C GLU A 288 3.00 -21.68 -11.21
N ILE A 289 2.41 -22.89 -11.22
CA ILE A 289 2.99 -24.09 -10.58
C ILE A 289 4.35 -24.46 -11.20
N ALA A 290 4.48 -24.38 -12.53
CA ALA A 290 5.76 -24.63 -13.21
C ALA A 290 6.86 -23.64 -12.82
N GLY A 291 6.50 -22.45 -12.32
CA GLY A 291 7.42 -21.44 -11.82
C GLY A 291 7.89 -21.66 -10.40
N PHE A 292 7.33 -22.62 -9.66
CA PHE A 292 7.77 -22.93 -8.30
C PHE A 292 9.16 -23.56 -8.27
N THR A 293 9.91 -23.14 -7.25
CA THR A 293 11.23 -23.67 -6.90
C THR A 293 11.11 -25.05 -6.28
N ASP A 294 12.24 -25.76 -6.19
CA ASP A 294 12.33 -27.03 -5.46
C ASP A 294 11.94 -26.87 -3.98
N THR A 295 12.35 -25.78 -3.34
CA THR A 295 12.00 -25.49 -1.94
C THR A 295 10.50 -25.32 -1.76
N GLN A 296 9.83 -24.60 -2.67
CA GLN A 296 8.37 -24.42 -2.63
C GLN A 296 7.62 -25.73 -2.90
N ILE A 297 8.05 -26.52 -3.89
CA ILE A 297 7.43 -27.82 -4.18
C ILE A 297 7.62 -28.80 -3.02
N GLY A 298 8.80 -28.85 -2.41
CA GLY A 298 9.08 -29.72 -1.26
C GLY A 298 8.37 -29.31 0.03
N ALA A 299 7.77 -28.13 0.08
CA ALA A 299 6.94 -27.70 1.21
C ALA A 299 5.50 -28.26 1.15
N MET A 300 5.10 -28.79 0.00
CA MET A 300 3.75 -29.33 -0.20
C MET A 300 3.59 -30.68 0.51
N SER A 301 2.46 -30.86 1.19
CA SER A 301 2.03 -32.16 1.71
C SER A 301 1.67 -33.12 0.58
N GLY A 302 1.69 -34.43 0.88
CA GLY A 302 1.26 -35.46 -0.08
C GLY A 302 -0.18 -35.27 -0.57
N ALA A 303 -1.08 -34.72 0.24
CA ALA A 303 -2.45 -34.42 -0.18
C ALA A 303 -2.52 -33.26 -1.19
N GLN A 304 -1.72 -32.22 -1.02
CA GLN A 304 -1.58 -31.11 -1.97
C GLN A 304 -0.94 -31.60 -3.28
N VAL A 305 0.12 -32.41 -3.21
CA VAL A 305 0.75 -33.00 -4.40
C VAL A 305 -0.25 -33.90 -5.16
N ALA A 306 -1.05 -34.70 -4.46
CA ALA A 306 -2.07 -35.54 -5.07
C ALA A 306 -3.25 -34.75 -5.68
N SER A 307 -3.52 -33.51 -5.23
CA SER A 307 -4.59 -32.67 -5.79
C SER A 307 -4.19 -31.95 -7.07
N LEU A 308 -2.89 -31.78 -7.34
CA LEU A 308 -2.42 -31.17 -8.59
C LEU A 308 -2.93 -31.91 -9.83
N GLU A 309 -3.24 -31.17 -10.87
CA GLU A 309 -3.55 -31.75 -12.17
C GLU A 309 -2.33 -32.45 -12.78
N ALA A 310 -2.58 -33.47 -13.59
CA ALA A 310 -1.51 -34.13 -14.35
C ALA A 310 -0.75 -33.15 -15.26
N SER A 311 -1.43 -32.13 -15.79
CA SER A 311 -0.84 -31.04 -16.58
C SER A 311 0.19 -30.23 -15.77
N GLN A 312 -0.09 -29.94 -14.50
CA GLN A 312 0.78 -29.22 -13.57
C GLN A 312 2.01 -30.05 -13.22
N ILE A 313 1.84 -31.34 -12.90
CA ILE A 313 2.96 -32.26 -12.63
C ILE A 313 3.87 -32.40 -13.86
N GLY A 314 3.31 -32.57 -15.05
CA GLY A 314 4.08 -32.66 -16.29
C GLY A 314 4.82 -31.36 -16.67
N ALA A 315 4.38 -30.21 -16.15
CA ALA A 315 5.00 -28.91 -16.40
C ALA A 315 6.11 -28.55 -15.41
N LEU A 316 6.24 -29.25 -14.28
CA LEU A 316 7.31 -28.99 -13.30
C LEU A 316 8.69 -29.13 -13.93
N THR A 317 9.62 -28.27 -13.54
CA THR A 317 11.00 -28.40 -14.00
C THR A 317 11.69 -29.61 -13.34
N ALA A 318 12.71 -30.16 -13.98
CA ALA A 318 13.51 -31.23 -13.38
C ALA A 318 14.18 -30.79 -12.05
N THR A 319 14.44 -29.49 -11.87
CA THR A 319 14.91 -28.92 -10.60
C THR A 319 13.81 -28.93 -9.56
N ALA A 320 12.63 -28.41 -9.87
CA ALA A 320 11.50 -28.38 -8.95
C ALA A 320 11.11 -29.79 -8.46
N MET A 321 11.17 -30.79 -9.35
CA MET A 321 10.96 -32.20 -8.99
C MET A 321 11.90 -32.74 -7.92
N LYS A 322 13.11 -32.17 -7.75
CA LYS A 322 14.05 -32.57 -6.68
C LYS A 322 13.59 -32.14 -5.28
N GLY A 323 12.66 -31.20 -5.20
CA GLY A 323 12.03 -30.79 -3.95
C GLY A 323 11.16 -31.88 -3.33
N LEU A 324 10.56 -32.74 -4.16
CA LEU A 324 9.61 -33.74 -3.67
C LEU A 324 10.29 -34.79 -2.79
N SER A 325 9.68 -35.13 -1.66
CA SER A 325 10.09 -36.26 -0.83
C SER A 325 9.67 -37.60 -1.44
N ALA A 326 10.24 -38.71 -0.95
CA ALA A 326 9.78 -40.05 -1.32
C ALA A 326 8.30 -40.28 -1.01
N ALA A 327 7.81 -39.70 0.10
CA ALA A 327 6.41 -39.79 0.49
C ALA A 327 5.48 -39.04 -0.50
N GLU A 328 5.88 -37.84 -0.96
CA GLU A 328 5.12 -37.09 -1.97
C GLU A 328 5.14 -37.78 -3.34
N ILE A 329 6.26 -38.37 -3.76
CA ILE A 329 6.30 -39.20 -4.98
C ILE A 329 5.32 -40.37 -4.85
N GLY A 330 5.27 -41.03 -3.69
CA GLY A 330 4.31 -42.11 -3.42
C GLY A 330 2.85 -41.65 -3.38
N ALA A 331 2.59 -40.36 -3.12
CA ALA A 331 1.25 -39.77 -3.11
C ALA A 331 0.72 -39.45 -4.52
N LEU A 332 1.58 -39.37 -5.54
CA LEU A 332 1.16 -39.11 -6.92
C LEU A 332 0.19 -40.18 -7.43
N THR A 333 -0.90 -39.74 -8.05
CA THR A 333 -1.84 -40.64 -8.73
C THR A 333 -1.24 -41.22 -10.01
N ASN A 334 -1.74 -42.38 -10.46
CA ASN A 334 -1.29 -42.98 -11.72
C ASN A 334 -1.47 -42.04 -12.93
N THR A 335 -2.50 -41.18 -12.92
CA THR A 335 -2.70 -40.15 -13.96
C THR A 335 -1.59 -39.12 -13.97
N GLN A 336 -1.17 -38.65 -12.78
CA GLN A 336 -0.04 -37.71 -12.65
C GLN A 336 1.29 -38.37 -13.04
N ILE A 337 1.51 -39.63 -12.64
CA ILE A 337 2.69 -40.40 -13.07
C ILE A 337 2.75 -40.51 -14.60
N GLY A 338 1.62 -40.75 -15.27
CA GLY A 338 1.55 -40.79 -16.74
C GLY A 338 1.90 -39.47 -17.43
N ALA A 339 1.83 -38.34 -16.73
CA ALA A 339 2.21 -37.03 -17.27
C ALA A 339 3.68 -36.66 -17.06
N LEU A 340 4.43 -37.41 -16.24
CA LEU A 340 5.86 -37.16 -16.05
C LEU A 340 6.64 -37.28 -17.36
N THR A 341 7.63 -36.43 -17.55
CA THR A 341 8.53 -36.48 -18.70
C THR A 341 9.72 -37.40 -18.42
N ALA A 342 10.33 -37.92 -19.48
CA ALA A 342 11.59 -38.66 -19.39
C ALA A 342 12.69 -37.85 -18.66
N THR A 343 12.74 -36.54 -18.92
CA THR A 343 13.71 -35.63 -18.29
C THR A 343 13.48 -35.52 -16.78
N GLN A 344 12.24 -35.34 -16.32
CA GLN A 344 11.90 -35.30 -14.89
C GLN A 344 12.28 -36.61 -14.20
N LEU A 345 11.90 -37.76 -14.77
CA LEU A 345 12.22 -39.08 -14.21
C LEU A 345 13.72 -39.32 -14.09
N SER A 346 14.49 -38.94 -15.12
CA SER A 346 15.94 -39.11 -15.12
C SER A 346 16.66 -38.27 -14.05
N ALA A 347 16.02 -37.17 -13.61
CA ALA A 347 16.57 -36.23 -12.62
C ALA A 347 16.25 -36.61 -11.17
N LEU A 348 15.37 -37.59 -10.94
CA LEU A 348 15.01 -38.03 -9.59
C LEU A 348 16.19 -38.68 -8.87
N SER A 349 16.29 -38.38 -7.57
CA SER A 349 17.28 -38.98 -6.69
C SER A 349 16.94 -40.42 -6.33
N ALA A 350 17.93 -41.13 -5.78
CA ALA A 350 17.75 -42.48 -5.24
C ALA A 350 16.61 -42.56 -4.20
N GLU A 351 16.53 -41.56 -3.32
CA GLU A 351 15.52 -41.55 -2.26
C GLU A 351 14.12 -41.33 -2.83
N GLN A 352 13.97 -40.41 -3.79
CA GLN A 352 12.70 -40.17 -4.46
C GLN A 352 12.20 -41.38 -5.24
N LEU A 353 13.11 -42.13 -5.88
CA LEU A 353 12.75 -43.35 -6.61
C LEU A 353 12.16 -44.43 -5.69
N LYS A 354 12.60 -44.53 -4.42
CA LYS A 354 12.00 -45.46 -3.43
C LYS A 354 10.55 -45.12 -3.10
N GLY A 355 10.12 -43.89 -3.35
CA GLY A 355 8.73 -43.44 -3.16
C GLY A 355 7.73 -44.11 -4.10
N PHE A 356 8.18 -44.61 -5.26
CA PHE A 356 7.28 -45.25 -6.22
C PHE A 356 6.74 -46.58 -5.69
N SER A 357 5.41 -46.68 -5.67
CA SER A 357 4.70 -47.94 -5.49
C SER A 357 4.76 -48.82 -6.73
N ALA A 358 4.49 -50.11 -6.57
CA ALA A 358 4.40 -51.04 -7.69
C ALA A 358 3.36 -50.60 -8.74
N SER A 359 2.16 -50.15 -8.30
CA SER A 359 1.11 -49.66 -9.21
C SER A 359 1.57 -48.48 -10.05
N GLN A 360 2.27 -47.51 -9.44
CA GLN A 360 2.81 -46.36 -10.15
C GLN A 360 3.90 -46.76 -11.16
N LEU A 361 4.82 -47.67 -10.79
CA LEU A 361 5.82 -48.20 -11.73
C LEU A 361 5.17 -48.90 -12.93
N ASN A 362 4.10 -49.66 -12.69
CA ASN A 362 3.33 -50.30 -13.77
C ASN A 362 2.66 -49.28 -14.71
N SER A 363 2.32 -48.09 -14.20
CA SER A 363 1.66 -47.03 -14.97
C SER A 363 2.61 -46.23 -15.86
N LEU A 364 3.94 -46.35 -15.68
CA LEU A 364 4.91 -45.66 -16.53
C LEU A 364 4.79 -46.12 -17.99
N THR A 365 4.82 -45.18 -18.91
CA THR A 365 4.85 -45.46 -20.34
C THR A 365 6.24 -45.96 -20.76
N THR A 366 6.30 -46.68 -21.89
CA THR A 366 7.57 -47.11 -22.48
C THR A 366 8.48 -45.93 -22.84
N LYS A 367 7.91 -44.78 -23.24
CA LYS A 367 8.66 -43.54 -23.50
C LYS A 367 9.32 -42.97 -22.24
N GLN A 368 8.61 -43.01 -21.12
CA GLN A 368 9.13 -42.58 -19.81
C GLN A 368 10.26 -43.50 -19.34
N VAL A 369 10.05 -44.82 -19.41
CA VAL A 369 11.05 -45.82 -19.00
C VAL A 369 12.31 -45.79 -19.87
N ALA A 370 12.16 -45.53 -21.17
CA ALA A 370 13.31 -45.32 -22.07
C ALA A 370 14.19 -44.13 -21.67
N GLY A 371 13.66 -43.18 -20.89
CA GLY A 371 14.39 -42.03 -20.35
C GLY A 371 15.19 -42.30 -19.08
N LEU A 372 14.98 -43.46 -18.41
CA LEU A 372 15.72 -43.81 -17.20
C LEU A 372 17.18 -44.11 -17.54
N ASN A 373 18.10 -43.64 -16.70
CA ASN A 373 19.53 -43.86 -16.84
C ASN A 373 20.04 -44.96 -15.88
N VAL A 374 21.31 -45.33 -16.05
CA VAL A 374 21.98 -46.36 -15.23
C VAL A 374 21.96 -46.02 -13.73
N THR A 375 22.03 -44.73 -13.39
CA THR A 375 21.97 -44.26 -12.00
C THR A 375 20.57 -44.43 -11.43
N ASN A 376 19.50 -44.17 -12.19
CA ASN A 376 18.13 -44.39 -11.69
C ASN A 376 17.89 -45.88 -11.41
N LEU A 377 18.21 -46.77 -12.36
CA LEU A 377 17.93 -48.20 -12.22
C LEU A 377 18.75 -48.87 -11.10
N ALA A 378 19.98 -48.40 -10.86
CA ALA A 378 20.82 -48.90 -9.77
C ALA A 378 20.27 -48.59 -8.36
N GLN A 379 19.26 -47.71 -8.26
CA GLN A 379 18.67 -47.30 -6.99
C GLN A 379 17.29 -47.91 -6.74
N LEU A 380 16.73 -48.64 -7.71
CA LEU A 380 15.46 -49.33 -7.54
C LEU A 380 15.63 -50.52 -6.59
N SER A 381 14.66 -50.74 -5.71
CA SER A 381 14.60 -51.96 -4.91
C SER A 381 14.27 -53.17 -5.80
N ASN A 382 14.53 -54.39 -5.30
CA ASN A 382 14.16 -55.60 -6.01
C ASN A 382 12.65 -55.66 -6.29
N GLU A 383 11.83 -55.23 -5.32
CA GLU A 383 10.38 -55.15 -5.45
C GLU A 383 9.97 -54.18 -6.55
N GLN A 384 10.66 -53.04 -6.67
CA GLN A 384 10.42 -52.05 -7.70
C GLN A 384 10.84 -52.54 -9.09
N VAL A 385 11.96 -53.25 -9.21
CA VAL A 385 12.38 -53.86 -10.48
C VAL A 385 11.37 -54.92 -10.93
N VAL A 386 10.87 -55.75 -10.01
CA VAL A 386 9.84 -56.78 -10.31
C VAL A 386 8.50 -56.16 -10.70
N ALA A 387 8.21 -54.94 -10.23
CA ALA A 387 7.01 -54.22 -10.64
C ALA A 387 7.05 -53.74 -12.10
N LEU A 388 8.21 -53.69 -12.77
CA LEU A 388 8.27 -53.29 -14.18
C LEU A 388 7.65 -54.36 -15.09
N THR A 389 6.82 -53.91 -16.03
CA THR A 389 6.20 -54.77 -17.04
C THR A 389 7.22 -55.21 -18.10
N PRO A 390 6.98 -56.32 -18.82
CA PRO A 390 7.87 -56.75 -19.90
C PRO A 390 8.09 -55.68 -20.97
N SER A 391 7.05 -54.92 -21.33
CA SER A 391 7.15 -53.83 -22.30
C SER A 391 8.02 -52.67 -21.82
N GLN A 392 7.99 -52.36 -20.52
CA GLN A 392 8.85 -51.35 -19.90
C GLN A 392 10.31 -51.80 -19.88
N ILE A 393 10.58 -53.06 -19.50
CA ILE A 393 11.94 -53.63 -19.53
C ILE A 393 12.50 -53.60 -20.96
N ALA A 394 11.69 -53.95 -21.95
CA ALA A 394 12.09 -53.90 -23.36
C ALA A 394 12.36 -52.48 -23.88
N ALA A 395 11.82 -51.45 -23.21
CA ALA A 395 12.03 -50.05 -23.57
C ALA A 395 13.32 -49.45 -22.98
N LEU A 396 13.99 -50.14 -22.05
CA LEU A 396 15.25 -49.68 -21.45
C LEU A 396 16.37 -49.62 -22.49
N SER A 397 17.20 -48.57 -22.41
CA SER A 397 18.42 -48.51 -23.22
C SER A 397 19.43 -49.57 -22.77
N ALA A 398 20.28 -50.03 -23.70
CA ALA A 398 21.32 -51.02 -23.39
C ALA A 398 22.24 -50.56 -22.23
N THR A 399 22.55 -49.26 -22.18
CA THR A 399 23.33 -48.66 -21.10
C THR A 399 22.57 -48.68 -19.77
N ALA A 400 21.26 -48.37 -19.79
CA ALA A 400 20.44 -48.33 -18.59
C ALA A 400 20.31 -49.72 -17.95
N VAL A 401 20.15 -50.79 -18.74
CA VAL A 401 20.06 -52.18 -18.24
C VAL A 401 21.25 -52.57 -17.35
N GLY A 402 22.44 -51.99 -17.57
CA GLY A 402 23.60 -52.18 -16.70
C GLY A 402 23.38 -51.75 -15.25
N GLY A 403 22.38 -50.92 -14.96
CA GLY A 403 22.01 -50.50 -13.62
C GLY A 403 21.19 -51.54 -12.85
N LEU A 404 20.61 -52.54 -13.53
CA LEU A 404 19.84 -53.62 -12.89
C LEU A 404 20.73 -54.73 -12.31
N THR A 405 22.06 -54.66 -12.50
CA THR A 405 22.96 -55.67 -11.96
C THR A 405 23.20 -55.40 -10.46
N PRO A 406 23.00 -56.39 -9.57
CA PRO A 406 23.32 -56.23 -8.16
C PRO A 406 24.80 -55.85 -7.98
N PRO A 407 25.16 -55.07 -6.94
CA PRO A 407 26.55 -54.72 -6.68
C PRO A 407 27.36 -56.01 -6.60
N ARG A 408 28.43 -56.10 -7.40
CA ARG A 408 29.35 -57.23 -7.34
C ARG A 408 29.78 -57.38 -5.88
N SER A 409 29.39 -58.47 -5.24
CA SER A 409 29.98 -58.89 -3.98
C SER A 409 31.49 -58.98 -4.23
N ARG A 410 32.23 -58.01 -3.69
CA ARG A 410 33.69 -58.13 -3.65
C ARG A 410 33.98 -59.34 -2.75
N PRO A 411 34.78 -60.31 -3.22
CA PRO A 411 35.14 -61.48 -2.42
C PRO A 411 35.90 -61.09 -1.15
#